data_AF-A0A4R8ZT68-F1
#
_entry.id   AF-A0A4R8ZT68-F1
#
_cell.length_a   1.000
_cell.length_b   1.000
_cell.length_c   1.000
_cell.angle_alpha   90.00
_cell.angle_beta   90.00
_cell.angle_gamma   90.00
#
_symmetry.space_group_name_H-M   'P 1'
#
loop_
_entity.id
_entity.type
_entity.pdbx_description
1 polymer ?
#
loop_
_entity_poly.entity_id
_entity_poly.type
_entity_poly.pdbx_seq_one_letter_code
_entity_poly.pdbx_strand_id
1 'polypeptide(L)'
;MNPMRDDSGRPRAWRTFAAEQSDVDAMAKWADLLADEPDVDVKVGTIEPAVAATLARLLRDHTATPTECFFLVWEGYADMRADLRMAASIILMPERRMHVLAGDLADGAEPFEGVAGGRSAQWWIPADGVWAVGNDLYGASVYVSGTEELISAILAADDIEAYRASASMQIVAEEWAS
;
A
#
# COMPACT_ATOMS: atom_id res chain seq x y z
N MET A 1 -0.85 2.18 -7.55
CA MET A 1 -1.06 3.50 -6.91
C MET A 1 -2.41 3.50 -6.24
N ASN A 2 -2.57 4.08 -5.05
CA ASN A 2 -3.90 4.25 -4.45
C ASN A 2 -4.80 5.04 -5.40
N PRO A 3 -6.08 4.66 -5.55
CA PRO A 3 -7.03 5.47 -6.27
C PRO A 3 -7.22 6.79 -5.52
N MET A 4 -7.39 7.86 -6.28
CA MET A 4 -7.76 9.16 -5.75
C MET A 4 -9.23 9.15 -5.33
N ARG A 5 -9.65 9.99 -4.38
CA ARG A 5 -11.07 10.20 -4.09
C ARG A 5 -11.50 11.56 -4.62
N ASP A 6 -12.66 11.61 -5.28
CA ASP A 6 -13.29 12.88 -5.66
C ASP A 6 -13.98 13.55 -4.46
N ASP A 7 -14.53 14.75 -4.65
CA ASP A 7 -15.24 15.52 -3.63
C ASP A 7 -16.45 14.78 -3.01
N SER A 8 -16.99 13.78 -3.73
CA SER A 8 -18.08 12.92 -3.24
C SER A 8 -17.56 11.67 -2.50
N GLY A 9 -16.24 11.56 -2.35
CA GLY A 9 -15.54 10.44 -1.74
C GLY A 9 -15.46 9.22 -2.65
N ARG A 10 -15.79 9.29 -3.93
CA ARG A 10 -15.74 8.11 -4.83
C ARG A 10 -14.32 7.88 -5.33
N PRO A 11 -13.85 6.62 -5.40
CA PRO A 11 -12.54 6.32 -5.95
C PRO A 11 -12.51 6.61 -7.46
N ARG A 12 -11.46 7.30 -7.88
CA ARG A 12 -11.13 7.66 -9.26
C ARG A 12 -9.87 6.90 -9.63
N ALA A 13 -10.03 6.05 -10.64
CA ALA A 13 -9.00 5.22 -11.20
C ALA A 13 -7.90 6.06 -11.88
N TRP A 14 -6.62 5.75 -11.67
CA TRP A 14 -5.51 6.49 -12.28
C TRP A 14 -5.49 6.34 -13.80
N ARG A 15 -6.01 5.23 -14.36
CA ARG A 15 -6.16 5.09 -15.82
C ARG A 15 -7.04 6.17 -16.45
N THR A 16 -7.94 6.77 -15.66
CA THR A 16 -8.82 7.86 -16.11
C THR A 16 -8.01 9.10 -16.47
N PHE A 17 -6.91 9.33 -15.76
CA PHE A 17 -6.02 10.49 -15.94
C PHE A 17 -4.85 10.17 -16.86
N ALA A 18 -4.45 8.90 -16.92
CA ALA A 18 -3.46 8.38 -17.86
C ALA A 18 -3.92 8.31 -19.32
N ALA A 19 -5.23 8.40 -19.60
CA ALA A 19 -5.78 8.09 -20.92
C ALA A 19 -5.24 8.97 -22.06
N GLU A 20 -4.74 10.17 -21.74
CA GLU A 20 -4.12 11.09 -22.69
C GLU A 20 -2.58 11.09 -22.62
N GLN A 21 -1.99 10.26 -21.75
CA GLN A 21 -0.55 10.17 -21.52
C GLN A 21 0.04 8.90 -22.13
N SER A 22 1.17 9.03 -22.83
CA SER A 22 1.76 7.93 -23.60
C SER A 22 2.58 6.93 -22.77
N ASP A 23 3.04 7.31 -21.57
CA ASP A 23 4.04 6.55 -20.81
C ASP A 23 3.67 6.44 -19.32
N VAL A 24 2.60 5.70 -19.02
CA VAL A 24 2.27 5.33 -17.63
C VAL A 24 2.80 3.94 -17.34
N ASP A 25 3.73 3.86 -16.39
CA ASP A 25 4.37 2.63 -15.92
C ASP A 25 4.38 2.54 -14.38
N ALA A 26 5.16 1.59 -13.83
CA ALA A 26 5.25 1.38 -12.39
C ALA A 26 5.97 2.54 -11.64
N MET A 27 6.62 3.46 -12.34
CA MET A 27 7.28 4.64 -11.78
C MET A 27 6.38 5.88 -11.78
N ALA A 28 5.24 5.83 -12.48
CA ALA A 28 4.31 6.94 -12.56
C ALA A 28 3.80 7.37 -11.18
N LYS A 29 3.71 8.69 -10.98
CA LYS A 29 3.19 9.34 -9.79
C LYS A 29 1.92 10.11 -10.08
N TRP A 30 1.16 10.43 -9.03
CA TRP A 30 -0.01 11.30 -9.21
C TRP A 30 0.40 12.68 -9.75
N ALA A 31 1.54 13.23 -9.33
CA ALA A 31 2.04 14.50 -9.86
C ALA A 31 2.30 14.48 -11.38
N ASP A 32 2.72 13.35 -11.94
CA ASP A 32 2.93 13.20 -13.39
C ASP A 32 1.58 13.14 -14.14
N LEU A 33 0.56 12.56 -13.49
CA LEU A 33 -0.77 12.38 -14.07
C LEU A 33 -1.65 13.64 -14.02
N LEU A 34 -1.37 14.55 -13.09
CA LEU A 34 -2.24 15.69 -12.74
C LEU A 34 -1.69 17.04 -13.20
N ALA A 35 -0.92 17.09 -14.29
CA ALA A 35 -0.11 18.23 -14.76
C ALA A 35 -0.68 19.67 -14.57
N ASP A 36 -2.01 19.85 -14.48
CA ASP A 36 -2.69 21.14 -14.31
C ASP A 36 -3.66 21.24 -13.09
N GLU A 37 -3.76 20.23 -12.21
CA GLU A 37 -4.71 20.19 -11.07
C GLU A 37 -3.97 20.05 -9.71
N PRO A 38 -3.48 21.18 -9.13
CA PRO A 38 -2.53 21.16 -8.01
C PRO A 38 -3.13 20.86 -6.63
N ASP A 39 -4.45 20.85 -6.46
CA ASP A 39 -5.12 20.81 -5.15
C ASP A 39 -5.76 19.44 -4.82
N VAL A 40 -5.19 18.34 -5.31
CA VAL A 40 -5.73 17.01 -5.00
C VAL A 40 -5.03 16.33 -3.83
N ASP A 41 -5.81 15.95 -2.82
CA ASP A 41 -5.35 15.25 -1.61
C ASP A 41 -4.99 13.79 -1.90
N VAL A 42 -3.76 13.58 -2.38
CA VAL A 42 -3.18 12.26 -2.60
C VAL A 42 -2.84 11.62 -1.26
N LYS A 43 -3.47 10.48 -0.95
CA LYS A 43 -3.15 9.71 0.26
C LYS A 43 -1.88 8.88 0.08
N VAL A 44 -0.85 9.27 0.82
CA VAL A 44 0.44 8.57 0.93
C VAL A 44 0.56 7.81 2.26
N GLY A 45 1.45 6.82 2.31
CA GLY A 45 1.74 6.10 3.55
C GLY A 45 0.58 5.24 4.07
N THR A 46 -0.41 4.95 3.24
CA THR A 46 -1.49 4.04 3.60
C THR A 46 -1.92 3.27 2.36
N ILE A 47 -2.62 2.17 2.55
CA ILE A 47 -3.33 1.47 1.48
C ILE A 47 -4.78 1.95 1.53
N GLU A 48 -5.37 2.20 0.37
CA GLU A 48 -6.80 2.53 0.28
C GLU A 48 -7.65 1.32 0.75
N PRO A 49 -8.67 1.49 1.62
CA PRO A 49 -9.38 0.37 2.23
C PRO A 49 -9.99 -0.66 1.28
N ALA A 50 -10.58 -0.24 0.15
CA ALA A 50 -11.15 -1.18 -0.82
C ALA A 50 -10.04 -1.96 -1.54
N VAL A 51 -8.95 -1.27 -1.91
CA VAL A 51 -7.74 -1.92 -2.45
C VAL A 51 -7.16 -2.92 -1.45
N ALA A 52 -7.07 -2.54 -0.17
CA ALA A 52 -6.56 -3.37 0.91
C ALA A 52 -7.40 -4.65 1.09
N ALA A 53 -8.73 -4.52 1.06
CA ALA A 53 -9.64 -5.66 1.17
C ALA A 53 -9.50 -6.65 0.01
N THR A 54 -9.44 -6.14 -1.23
CA THR A 54 -9.23 -6.99 -2.41
C THR A 54 -7.86 -7.66 -2.38
N LEU A 55 -6.81 -6.91 -2.02
CA LEU A 55 -5.46 -7.43 -1.91
C LEU A 55 -5.38 -8.54 -0.85
N ALA A 56 -5.96 -8.33 0.34
CA ALA A 56 -6.01 -9.35 1.38
C ALA A 56 -6.71 -10.64 0.92
N ARG A 57 -7.80 -10.53 0.16
CA ARG A 57 -8.49 -11.69 -0.43
C ARG A 57 -7.57 -12.46 -1.38
N LEU A 58 -6.90 -11.76 -2.30
CA LEU A 58 -6.00 -12.39 -3.27
C LEU A 58 -4.78 -13.03 -2.58
N LEU A 59 -4.14 -12.32 -1.64
CA LEU A 59 -2.96 -12.81 -0.93
C LEU A 59 -3.24 -14.07 -0.10
N ARG A 60 -4.45 -14.18 0.47
CA ARG A 60 -4.86 -15.33 1.28
C ARG A 60 -4.74 -16.65 0.54
N ASP A 61 -5.13 -16.66 -0.73
CA ASP A 61 -5.14 -17.88 -1.55
C ASP A 61 -3.73 -18.31 -1.99
N HIS A 62 -2.73 -17.45 -1.76
CA HIS A 62 -1.34 -17.64 -2.18
C HIS A 62 -0.35 -17.78 -1.01
N THR A 63 -0.83 -18.17 0.19
CA THR A 63 0.02 -18.50 1.35
C THR A 63 -0.49 -19.74 2.08
N ALA A 64 0.43 -20.49 2.68
CA ALA A 64 0.10 -21.59 3.59
C ALA A 64 -0.20 -21.09 5.01
N THR A 65 0.11 -19.83 5.32
CA THR A 65 0.02 -19.24 6.67
C THR A 65 -0.85 -17.97 6.69
N PRO A 66 -2.13 -18.02 6.24
CA PRO A 66 -2.97 -16.82 6.16
C PRO A 66 -3.45 -16.28 7.52
N THR A 67 -3.32 -17.08 8.57
CA THR A 67 -3.68 -16.72 9.96
C THR A 67 -2.45 -16.32 10.79
N GLU A 68 -1.25 -16.38 10.20
CA GLU A 68 0.03 -16.07 10.83
C GLU A 68 0.75 -15.04 9.96
N CYS A 69 0.19 -13.83 9.90
CA CYS A 69 0.77 -12.70 9.19
C CYS A 69 1.37 -11.70 10.17
N PHE A 70 2.38 -10.98 9.69
CA PHE A 70 3.06 -9.90 10.38
C PHE A 70 2.77 -8.58 9.68
N PHE A 71 2.38 -7.59 10.47
CA PHE A 71 2.08 -6.24 10.02
C PHE A 71 3.02 -5.24 10.67
N LEU A 72 3.61 -4.37 9.86
CA LEU A 72 4.53 -3.34 10.35
C LEU A 72 3.88 -1.95 10.28
N VAL A 73 3.89 -1.28 11.42
CA VAL A 73 3.33 0.07 11.59
C VAL A 73 4.42 1.01 12.08
N TRP A 74 4.58 2.16 11.41
CA TRP A 74 5.61 3.13 11.79
C TRP A 74 5.26 3.80 13.13
N GLU A 75 6.25 3.88 14.03
CA GLU A 75 6.06 4.46 15.38
C GLU A 75 5.56 5.91 15.36
N GLY A 76 5.85 6.65 14.28
CA GLY A 76 5.50 8.07 14.15
C GLY A 76 4.04 8.35 13.82
N TYR A 77 3.19 7.33 13.70
CA TYR A 77 1.75 7.54 13.52
C TYR A 77 1.11 8.13 14.78
N ALA A 78 0.43 9.27 14.58
CA ALA A 78 -0.31 9.94 15.63
C ALA A 78 -1.46 9.06 16.16
N ASP A 79 -1.79 9.25 17.43
CA ASP A 79 -2.91 8.60 18.13
C ASP A 79 -2.87 7.06 18.20
N MET A 80 -1.72 6.44 17.86
CA MET A 80 -1.53 4.99 17.95
C MET A 80 -2.00 4.40 19.29
N ARG A 81 -2.75 3.29 19.26
CA ARG A 81 -3.23 2.66 20.49
C ARG A 81 -2.07 2.23 21.41
N ALA A 82 -2.32 2.23 22.72
CA ALA A 82 -1.28 1.98 23.72
C ALA A 82 -0.70 0.55 23.65
N ASP A 83 -1.52 -0.44 23.30
CA ASP A 83 -1.12 -1.82 23.05
C ASP A 83 -0.12 -1.93 21.88
N LEU A 84 -0.39 -1.24 20.77
CA LEU A 84 0.48 -1.21 19.59
C LEU A 84 1.85 -0.62 19.92
N ARG A 85 1.88 0.47 20.70
CA ARG A 85 3.14 1.11 21.14
C ARG A 85 4.01 0.19 22.01
N MET A 86 3.41 -0.83 22.62
CA MET A 86 4.11 -1.80 23.47
C MET A 86 4.45 -3.11 22.76
N ALA A 87 4.02 -3.27 21.51
CA ALA A 87 4.40 -4.40 20.68
C ALA A 87 5.92 -4.43 20.42
N ALA A 88 6.42 -5.61 20.07
CA ALA A 88 7.79 -5.76 19.59
C ALA A 88 8.04 -4.81 18.42
N SER A 89 9.28 -4.33 18.29
CA SER A 89 9.64 -3.43 17.19
C SER A 89 10.93 -3.86 16.51
N ILE A 90 11.02 -3.52 15.23
CA ILE A 90 12.20 -3.68 14.39
C ILE A 90 12.59 -2.33 13.79
N ILE A 91 13.82 -2.21 13.28
CA ILE A 91 14.28 -1.02 12.57
C ILE A 91 14.43 -1.40 11.10
N LEU A 92 13.70 -0.70 10.22
CA LEU A 92 13.85 -0.80 8.77
C LEU A 92 14.66 0.39 8.24
N MET A 93 15.30 0.23 7.09
CA MET A 93 15.98 1.35 6.43
C MET A 93 14.97 2.43 5.97
N PRO A 94 15.34 3.73 5.98
CA PRO A 94 16.53 4.31 6.59
C PRO A 94 16.26 4.72 8.05
N GLU A 95 16.31 3.77 8.98
CA GLU A 95 16.19 3.98 10.45
C GLU A 95 14.76 4.24 10.96
N ARG A 96 13.76 3.64 10.30
CA ARG A 96 12.36 3.69 10.74
C ARG A 96 12.09 2.58 11.74
N ARG A 97 11.75 2.93 12.98
CA ARG A 97 11.23 1.96 13.94
C ARG A 97 9.79 1.60 13.59
N MET A 98 9.57 0.30 13.45
CA MET A 98 8.28 -0.28 13.09
C MET A 98 7.81 -1.20 14.20
N HIS A 99 6.59 -0.98 14.70
CA HIS A 99 5.91 -1.94 15.58
C HIS A 99 5.43 -3.14 14.76
N VAL A 100 5.62 -4.34 15.31
CA VAL A 100 5.27 -5.62 14.69
C VAL A 100 4.01 -6.16 15.32
N LEU A 101 2.97 -6.36 14.53
CA LEU A 101 1.73 -6.99 14.94
C LEU A 101 1.61 -8.34 14.27
N ALA A 102 1.23 -9.36 15.02
CA ALA A 102 0.91 -10.66 14.47
C ALA A 102 -0.61 -10.82 14.45
N GLY A 103 -1.17 -11.33 13.36
CA GLY A 103 -2.61 -11.49 13.22
C GLY A 103 -3.01 -12.26 11.98
N ASP A 104 -4.32 -12.35 11.78
CA ASP A 104 -4.90 -12.93 10.58
C ASP A 104 -4.80 -11.91 9.43
N LEU A 105 -4.58 -12.38 8.20
CA LEU A 105 -4.55 -11.50 7.03
C LEU A 105 -5.81 -10.64 6.87
N ALA A 106 -6.96 -11.11 7.33
CA ALA A 106 -8.20 -10.33 7.38
C ALA A 106 -8.04 -9.03 8.18
N ASP A 107 -7.22 -9.06 9.23
CA ASP A 107 -6.96 -7.90 10.10
C ASP A 107 -6.10 -6.84 9.38
N GLY A 108 -5.30 -7.25 8.39
CA GLY A 108 -4.37 -6.35 7.68
C GLY A 108 -5.06 -5.27 6.87
N ALA A 109 -6.27 -5.56 6.36
CA ALA A 109 -7.07 -4.64 5.56
C ALA A 109 -7.89 -3.66 6.42
N GLU A 110 -8.04 -3.90 7.71
CA GLU A 110 -8.79 -3.02 8.59
C GLU A 110 -7.96 -1.77 8.93
N PRO A 111 -8.53 -0.56 8.77
CA PRO A 111 -7.95 0.65 9.33
C PRO A 111 -7.71 0.46 10.83
N PHE A 112 -6.53 0.81 11.31
CA PHE A 112 -6.29 0.75 12.76
C PHE A 112 -7.14 1.81 13.46
N GLU A 113 -8.16 1.37 14.19
CA GLU A 113 -8.95 2.26 15.05
C GLU A 113 -8.01 3.02 16.01
N GLY A 114 -8.25 4.33 16.13
CA GLY A 114 -7.44 5.22 16.95
C GLY A 114 -6.23 5.82 16.26
N VAL A 115 -5.80 5.36 15.07
CA VAL A 115 -4.75 6.06 14.31
C VAL A 115 -5.36 7.22 13.53
N ALA A 116 -4.80 8.42 13.67
CA ALA A 116 -5.26 9.60 12.94
C ALA A 116 -5.25 9.34 11.42
N GLY A 117 -6.42 9.47 10.78
CA GLY A 117 -6.59 9.29 9.34
C GLY A 117 -6.91 7.86 8.87
N GLY A 118 -7.19 6.91 9.77
CA GLY A 118 -7.65 5.57 9.39
C GLY A 118 -6.62 4.75 8.61
N ARG A 119 -5.35 4.86 8.99
CA ARG A 119 -4.23 4.25 8.26
C ARG A 119 -4.18 2.74 8.49
N SER A 120 -3.83 1.99 7.44
CA SER A 120 -3.53 0.56 7.50
C SER A 120 -2.03 0.32 7.80
N ALA A 121 -1.64 -0.94 8.01
CA ALA A 121 -0.24 -1.30 8.11
C ALA A 121 0.49 -1.06 6.79
N GLN A 122 1.73 -0.59 6.87
CA GLN A 122 2.55 -0.28 5.68
C GLN A 122 3.15 -1.54 5.06
N TRP A 123 3.43 -2.55 5.89
CA TRP A 123 4.04 -3.80 5.43
C TRP A 123 3.27 -5.01 5.94
N TRP A 124 2.99 -5.94 5.05
CA TRP A 124 2.29 -7.19 5.37
C TRP A 124 3.15 -8.35 4.87
N ILE A 125 3.41 -9.34 5.72
CA ILE A 125 4.25 -10.50 5.39
C ILE A 125 3.66 -11.75 6.05
N PRO A 126 3.42 -12.86 5.34
CA PRO A 126 3.00 -14.12 5.95
C PRO A 126 4.19 -14.84 6.58
N ALA A 127 3.95 -15.72 7.55
CA ALA A 127 5.03 -16.47 8.22
C ALA A 127 5.84 -17.37 7.28
N ASP A 128 5.24 -17.85 6.19
CA ASP A 128 5.94 -18.60 5.13
C ASP A 128 6.75 -17.71 4.16
N GLY A 129 6.63 -16.39 4.24
CA GLY A 129 7.44 -15.43 3.50
C GLY A 129 7.28 -15.45 1.97
N VAL A 130 6.19 -16.01 1.46
CA VAL A 130 5.99 -16.23 0.02
C VAL A 130 5.54 -14.98 -0.76
N TRP A 131 5.08 -13.95 -0.05
CA TRP A 131 4.76 -12.64 -0.60
C TRP A 131 5.05 -11.53 0.42
N ALA A 132 5.15 -10.29 -0.04
CA ALA A 132 5.19 -9.13 0.84
C ALA A 132 4.42 -7.96 0.20
N VAL A 133 3.71 -7.21 1.04
CA VAL A 133 3.15 -5.90 0.68
C VAL A 133 4.00 -4.83 1.34
N GLY A 134 4.28 -3.74 0.63
CA GLY A 134 5.04 -2.62 1.15
C GLY A 134 4.53 -1.29 0.59
N ASN A 135 4.33 -0.32 1.45
CA ASN A 135 4.02 1.05 1.06
C ASN A 135 5.02 2.02 1.73
N ASP A 136 5.60 2.91 0.92
CA ASP A 136 6.46 3.97 1.44
C ASP A 136 5.60 5.02 2.17
N LEU A 137 6.11 5.56 3.28
CA LEU A 137 5.41 6.56 4.09
C LEU A 137 4.96 7.79 3.27
N TYR A 138 5.74 8.14 2.26
CA TYR A 138 5.50 9.29 1.39
C TYR A 138 5.16 8.86 -0.03
N GLY A 139 4.92 7.56 -0.26
CA GLY A 139 4.51 7.03 -1.56
C GLY A 139 2.99 6.82 -1.62
N ALA A 140 2.39 7.19 -2.76
CA ALA A 140 1.03 6.81 -3.10
C ALA A 140 0.93 5.38 -3.65
N SER A 141 2.05 4.78 -4.04
CA SER A 141 2.11 3.43 -4.58
C SER A 141 2.32 2.38 -3.49
N VAL A 142 1.65 1.25 -3.69
CA VAL A 142 1.76 0.03 -2.90
C VAL A 142 2.46 -1.00 -3.77
N TYR A 143 3.51 -1.61 -3.22
CA TYR A 143 4.28 -2.65 -3.87
C TYR A 143 3.87 -4.01 -3.33
N VAL A 144 3.77 -4.97 -4.23
CA VAL A 144 3.49 -6.36 -3.90
C VAL A 144 4.55 -7.21 -4.58
N SER A 145 5.22 -8.05 -3.79
CA SER A 145 6.09 -9.10 -4.29
C SER A 145 5.45 -10.46 -4.00
N GLY A 146 5.76 -11.45 -4.83
CA GLY A 146 5.26 -12.81 -4.67
C GLY A 146 5.47 -13.64 -5.93
N THR A 147 4.77 -14.77 -6.02
CA THR A 147 4.87 -15.67 -7.18
C THR A 147 4.24 -15.07 -8.43
N GLU A 148 4.59 -15.61 -9.60
CA GLU A 148 4.05 -15.16 -10.88
C GLU A 148 2.52 -15.32 -10.95
N GLU A 149 2.00 -16.37 -10.34
CA GLU A 149 0.57 -16.65 -10.25
C GLU A 149 -0.14 -15.57 -9.43
N LEU A 150 0.42 -15.17 -8.29
CA LEU A 150 -0.14 -14.10 -7.46
C LEU A 150 -0.11 -12.76 -8.20
N ILE A 151 1.02 -12.40 -8.81
CA ILE A 151 1.12 -11.13 -9.55
C ILE A 151 0.17 -11.12 -10.75
N SER A 152 0.02 -12.24 -11.45
CA SER A 152 -0.96 -12.37 -12.53
C SER A 152 -2.40 -12.20 -12.05
N ALA A 153 -2.75 -12.77 -10.89
CA ALA A 153 -4.07 -12.61 -10.29
C ALA A 153 -4.36 -11.15 -9.89
N ILE A 154 -3.36 -10.43 -9.36
CA ILE A 154 -3.48 -9.00 -9.03
C ILE A 154 -3.68 -8.17 -10.31
N LEU A 155 -2.89 -8.42 -11.36
CA LEU A 155 -2.99 -7.67 -12.62
C LEU A 155 -4.30 -7.93 -13.38
N ALA A 156 -4.97 -9.05 -13.11
CA ALA A 156 -6.26 -9.41 -13.70
C ALA A 156 -7.47 -8.95 -12.87
N ALA A 157 -7.26 -8.35 -11.69
CA ALA A 157 -8.34 -7.90 -10.82
C ALA A 157 -8.95 -6.59 -11.34
N ASP A 158 -10.28 -6.54 -11.52
CA ASP A 158 -10.98 -5.36 -12.05
C ASP A 158 -11.05 -4.19 -11.06
N ASP A 159 -10.86 -4.47 -9.77
CA ASP A 159 -10.97 -3.56 -8.64
C ASP A 159 -9.61 -3.08 -8.11
N ILE A 160 -8.50 -3.51 -8.72
CA ILE A 160 -7.15 -3.00 -8.45
C ILE A 160 -6.52 -2.56 -9.77
N GLU A 161 -6.03 -1.33 -9.81
CA GLU A 161 -5.18 -0.89 -10.90
C GLU A 161 -3.71 -1.05 -10.53
N ALA A 162 -3.03 -1.97 -11.19
CA ALA A 162 -1.65 -2.30 -10.95
C ALA A 162 -0.82 -2.29 -12.23
N TYR A 163 0.49 -2.08 -12.06
CA TYR A 163 1.47 -2.20 -13.12
C TYR A 163 2.57 -3.16 -12.67
N ARG A 164 3.09 -3.96 -13.60
CA ARG A 164 4.23 -4.83 -13.30
C ARG A 164 5.50 -3.99 -13.17
N ALA A 165 6.11 -4.04 -12.00
CA ALA A 165 7.43 -3.45 -11.77
C ALA A 165 8.53 -4.43 -12.18
N SER A 166 9.67 -3.89 -12.61
CA SER A 166 10.91 -4.62 -12.84
C SER A 166 12.00 -4.15 -11.87
N ALA A 167 13.00 -4.98 -11.59
CA ALA A 167 14.09 -4.63 -10.68
C ALA A 167 14.96 -3.44 -11.16
N SER A 168 14.88 -3.07 -12.44
CA SER A 168 15.56 -1.91 -13.00
C SER A 168 14.82 -0.58 -12.78
N MET A 169 13.55 -0.62 -12.37
CA MET A 169 12.77 0.59 -12.10
C MET A 169 13.18 1.18 -10.75
N GLN A 170 13.47 2.48 -10.73
CA GLN A 170 13.78 3.21 -9.51
C GLN A 170 12.56 4.02 -9.10
N ILE A 171 11.85 3.54 -8.08
CA ILE A 171 10.60 4.16 -7.69
C ILE A 171 10.87 5.15 -6.57
N VAL A 172 10.46 6.40 -6.80
CA VAL A 172 10.71 7.54 -5.90
C VAL A 172 9.40 7.93 -5.23
N ALA A 173 9.40 8.24 -3.94
CA ALA A 173 8.19 8.66 -3.24
C ALA A 173 7.61 9.97 -3.82
N GLU A 174 6.34 10.25 -3.53
CA GLU A 174 5.63 11.43 -4.05
C GLU A 174 6.33 12.72 -3.60
N GLU A 175 6.69 12.82 -2.32
CA GLU A 175 7.25 14.05 -1.72
C GLU A 175 8.75 14.32 -2.02
N TRP A 176 9.44 13.45 -2.76
CA TRP A 176 10.89 13.61 -3.04
C TRP A 176 11.25 13.77 -4.53
N ALA A 177 10.27 14.03 -5.40
CA ALA A 177 10.57 14.53 -6.73
C ALA A 177 10.74 16.05 -6.69
N SER A 178 11.99 16.50 -6.62
CA SER A 178 12.42 17.87 -6.93
C SER A 178 13.53 17.81 -7.97
#